data_AF-A0AAJ2B6Y2-F1
#
_entry.id   AF-A0AAJ2B6Y2-F1
#
_cell.length_a   1.000
_cell.length_b   1.000
_cell.length_c   1.000
_cell.angle_alpha   90.00
_cell.angle_beta   90.00
_cell.angle_gamma   90.00
#
_symmetry.space_group_name_H-M   'P 1'
#
loop_
_entity.id
_entity.type
_entity.pdbx_description
1 polymer ?
#
loop_
_entity_poly.entity_id
_entity_poly.type
_entity_poly.pdbx_seq_one_letter_code
_entity_poly.pdbx_strand_id
1 'polypeptide(L)'
;MTDSSTINNWTTAPRLNAFASFFEETASGRSGMPDLGDVLPDIELIGRDLDCRIFLDSYRRLWGAFDAHYFASIPFRLEEEARLGSAVLRYIQNLWAREERAALVYTLGAGTGCLARTLARIGDGRALTLNCSPTPANRVSFHAKRGSEHAHFFLGSFFELDASRYASDPSLQLFKDGFDVLIEDTTFQMYGPDRAAQVAFIAPRIRRDGVLIQVEKISHPDPDTYARRERQKDEQFKSRYFSRTQIDSKKSEVLNTMEKCEVSLDTSIAALSTHFSFSAVTWNSGNFYTIVSSNSLETLGIIVQLLIPPAIPLEFCYEKLPRFWSYGVEAPVPSNWGWRSAKRPFQEI
;
A
#
# COMPACT_ATOMS: atom_id res chain seq x y z
N MET A 1 -12.82 20.55 6.76
CA MET A 1 -13.78 19.85 5.89
C MET A 1 -13.30 20.04 4.47
N THR A 2 -13.19 18.96 3.70
CA THR A 2 -12.84 19.03 2.27
C THR A 2 -13.99 19.73 1.53
N ASP A 3 -13.67 20.67 0.65
CA ASP A 3 -14.70 21.44 -0.05
C ASP A 3 -15.51 20.55 -1.02
N SER A 4 -16.74 20.96 -1.30
CA SER A 4 -17.66 20.20 -2.15
C SER A 4 -17.15 20.04 -3.58
N SER A 5 -16.32 20.97 -4.06
CA SER A 5 -15.73 20.90 -5.41
C SER A 5 -14.76 19.72 -5.51
N THR A 6 -13.90 19.56 -4.51
CA THR A 6 -12.93 18.47 -4.40
C THR A 6 -13.62 17.11 -4.32
N ILE A 7 -14.65 16.98 -3.47
CA ILE A 7 -15.43 15.75 -3.38
C ILE A 7 -16.14 15.42 -4.71
N ASN A 8 -16.69 16.43 -5.40
CA ASN A 8 -17.28 16.23 -6.73
C ASN A 8 -16.25 15.76 -7.76
N ASN A 9 -15.03 16.29 -7.71
CA ASN A 9 -13.93 15.84 -8.58
C ASN A 9 -13.58 14.37 -8.32
N TRP A 10 -13.48 13.94 -7.05
CA TRP A 10 -13.23 12.53 -6.73
C TRP A 10 -14.40 11.61 -7.08
N THR A 11 -15.63 12.11 -7.02
CA THR A 11 -16.82 11.36 -7.42
C THR A 11 -16.87 11.10 -8.93
N THR A 12 -16.37 12.05 -9.73
CA THR A 12 -16.28 11.94 -11.20
C THR A 12 -14.95 11.33 -11.67
N ALA A 13 -14.08 10.94 -10.75
CA ALA A 13 -12.76 10.42 -11.06
C ALA A 13 -12.78 9.05 -11.75
N PRO A 14 -11.68 8.67 -12.45
CA PRO A 14 -11.59 7.40 -13.16
C PRO A 14 -11.94 6.19 -12.30
N ARG A 15 -11.51 6.14 -11.03
CA ARG A 15 -11.76 5.01 -10.11
C ARG A 15 -13.23 4.59 -10.02
N LEU A 16 -14.14 5.55 -10.03
CA LEU A 16 -15.58 5.34 -9.86
C LEU A 16 -16.34 5.32 -11.19
N ASN A 17 -15.66 5.66 -12.28
CA ASN A 17 -16.26 5.81 -13.60
C ASN A 17 -15.50 4.95 -14.61
N ALA A 18 -14.52 5.52 -15.32
CA ALA A 18 -13.79 4.86 -16.39
C ALA A 18 -13.18 3.48 -16.01
N PHE A 19 -12.77 3.30 -14.76
CA PHE A 19 -12.16 2.05 -14.28
C PHE A 19 -13.14 1.14 -13.53
N ALA A 20 -14.38 1.56 -13.29
CA ALA A 20 -15.31 0.84 -12.41
C ALA A 20 -15.54 -0.60 -12.88
N SER A 21 -15.85 -0.79 -14.17
CA SER A 21 -16.05 -2.11 -14.77
C SER A 21 -14.78 -2.96 -14.69
N PHE A 22 -13.62 -2.39 -15.06
CA PHE A 22 -12.34 -3.09 -14.98
C PHE A 22 -12.07 -3.63 -13.57
N PHE A 23 -12.24 -2.82 -12.53
CA PHE A 23 -12.03 -3.24 -11.14
C PHE A 23 -13.06 -4.29 -10.70
N GLU A 24 -14.32 -4.17 -11.12
CA GLU A 24 -15.37 -5.16 -10.81
C GLU A 24 -15.09 -6.52 -11.47
N GLU A 25 -14.74 -6.54 -12.75
CA GLU A 25 -14.42 -7.76 -13.49
C GLU A 25 -13.13 -8.42 -12.96
N THR A 26 -12.11 -7.63 -12.63
CA THR A 26 -10.85 -8.17 -12.09
C THR A 26 -11.05 -8.69 -10.67
N ALA A 27 -11.76 -7.96 -9.81
CA ALA A 27 -12.03 -8.38 -8.43
C ALA A 27 -12.92 -9.62 -8.33
N SER A 28 -13.80 -9.83 -9.31
CA SER A 28 -14.62 -11.04 -9.43
C SER A 28 -13.89 -12.20 -10.12
N GLY A 29 -12.67 -11.99 -10.62
CA GLY A 29 -11.88 -12.99 -11.32
C GLY A 29 -12.37 -13.31 -12.74
N ARG A 30 -13.22 -12.45 -13.31
CA ARG A 30 -13.74 -12.62 -14.68
C ARG A 30 -12.77 -12.11 -15.74
N SER A 31 -11.89 -11.17 -15.41
CA SER A 31 -10.88 -10.63 -16.32
C SER A 31 -9.57 -10.25 -15.60
N GLY A 32 -8.57 -9.81 -16.36
CA GLY A 32 -7.34 -9.21 -15.83
C GLY A 32 -6.32 -10.21 -15.25
N MET A 33 -6.66 -11.49 -15.12
CA MET A 33 -5.83 -12.53 -14.52
C MET A 33 -4.60 -12.89 -15.36
N PRO A 34 -3.46 -13.24 -14.72
CA PRO A 34 -2.30 -13.82 -15.39
C PRO A 34 -2.68 -15.02 -16.26
N ASP A 35 -2.18 -15.07 -17.50
CA ASP A 35 -2.46 -16.12 -18.48
C ASP A 35 -1.24 -16.98 -18.84
N LEU A 36 -0.04 -16.61 -18.42
CA LEU A 36 1.19 -17.36 -18.70
C LEU A 36 1.76 -18.12 -17.51
N GLY A 37 1.54 -17.67 -16.28
CA GLY A 37 2.18 -18.27 -15.12
C GLY A 37 1.60 -17.85 -13.78
N ASP A 38 1.90 -18.67 -12.77
CA ASP A 38 1.50 -18.41 -11.39
C ASP A 38 2.31 -17.26 -10.77
N VAL A 39 1.64 -16.44 -9.98
CA VAL A 39 2.30 -15.38 -9.22
C VAL A 39 2.86 -15.97 -7.93
N LEU A 40 4.19 -16.12 -7.89
CA LEU A 40 4.94 -16.64 -6.76
C LEU A 40 5.92 -15.57 -6.26
N PRO A 41 6.12 -15.43 -4.94
CA PRO A 41 7.16 -14.57 -4.41
C PRO A 41 8.53 -15.16 -4.74
N ASP A 42 9.49 -14.29 -5.02
CA ASP A 42 10.90 -14.63 -5.07
C ASP A 42 11.44 -14.74 -3.63
N ILE A 43 11.48 -15.98 -3.15
CA ILE A 43 11.92 -16.30 -1.78
C ILE A 43 13.43 -16.06 -1.59
N GLU A 44 14.21 -15.99 -2.67
CA GLU A 44 15.63 -15.69 -2.58
C GLU A 44 15.85 -14.22 -2.22
N LEU A 45 15.07 -13.31 -2.81
CA LEU A 45 15.11 -11.88 -2.49
C LEU A 45 14.74 -11.58 -1.02
N ILE A 46 13.78 -12.33 -0.48
CA ILE A 46 13.37 -12.23 0.93
C ILE A 46 14.39 -12.87 1.86
N GLY A 47 15.19 -13.80 1.33
CA GLY A 47 16.19 -14.53 2.09
C GLY A 47 15.55 -15.38 3.19
N ARG A 48 16.27 -15.56 4.31
CA ARG A 48 15.86 -16.46 5.41
C ARG A 48 15.00 -15.77 6.49
N ASP A 49 14.44 -14.60 6.20
CA ASP A 49 13.66 -13.87 7.19
C ASP A 49 12.36 -14.60 7.54
N LEU A 50 12.26 -15.10 8.77
CA LEU A 50 11.14 -15.93 9.21
C LEU A 50 9.82 -15.15 9.22
N ASP A 51 9.84 -13.88 9.64
CA ASP A 51 8.60 -13.09 9.74
C ASP A 51 8.01 -12.81 8.36
N CYS A 52 8.85 -12.42 7.39
CA CYS A 52 8.39 -12.24 6.01
C CYS A 52 7.82 -13.53 5.43
N ARG A 53 8.46 -14.68 5.71
CA ARG A 53 7.99 -16.00 5.23
C ARG A 53 6.66 -16.43 5.86
N ILE A 54 6.51 -16.27 7.18
CA ILE A 54 5.24 -16.56 7.88
C ILE A 54 4.13 -15.64 7.38
N PHE A 55 4.46 -14.35 7.22
CA PHE A 55 3.54 -13.37 6.69
C PHE A 55 3.08 -13.77 5.29
N LEU A 56 4.00 -14.09 4.39
CA LEU A 56 3.69 -14.50 3.01
C LEU A 56 2.84 -15.76 2.92
N ASP A 57 3.13 -16.80 3.70
CA ASP A 57 2.32 -18.02 3.69
C ASP A 57 0.87 -17.71 4.07
N SER A 58 0.68 -16.94 5.15
CA SER A 58 -0.65 -16.52 5.58
C SER A 58 -1.31 -15.62 4.53
N TYR A 59 -0.55 -14.67 3.98
CA TYR A 59 -0.99 -13.70 3.00
C TYR A 59 -1.54 -14.38 1.75
N ARG A 60 -0.78 -15.32 1.17
CA ARG A 60 -1.17 -16.05 -0.03
C ARG A 60 -2.42 -16.90 0.15
N ARG A 61 -2.62 -17.50 1.32
CA ARG A 61 -3.85 -18.29 1.62
C ARG A 61 -5.12 -17.42 1.63
N LEU A 62 -4.95 -16.12 1.89
CA LEU A 62 -6.05 -15.16 1.99
C LEU A 62 -6.28 -14.35 0.71
N TRP A 63 -5.51 -14.61 -0.36
CA TRP A 63 -5.71 -13.96 -1.66
C TRP A 63 -7.14 -14.15 -2.20
N GLY A 64 -7.68 -13.07 -2.74
CA GLY A 64 -8.78 -13.04 -3.66
C GLY A 64 -8.30 -12.97 -5.12
N ALA A 65 -9.23 -12.85 -6.05
CA ALA A 65 -8.91 -12.85 -7.48
C ALA A 65 -8.05 -11.64 -7.89
N PHE A 66 -8.35 -10.46 -7.37
CA PHE A 66 -7.61 -9.23 -7.68
C PHE A 66 -6.13 -9.31 -7.31
N ASP A 67 -5.78 -10.05 -6.26
CA ASP A 67 -4.42 -10.09 -5.71
C ASP A 67 -3.41 -10.62 -6.73
N ALA A 68 -3.76 -11.67 -7.48
CA ALA A 68 -2.89 -12.18 -8.55
C ALA A 68 -2.70 -11.16 -9.69
N HIS A 69 -3.75 -10.44 -10.07
CA HIS A 69 -3.62 -9.35 -11.04
C HIS A 69 -2.66 -8.26 -10.54
N TYR A 70 -2.84 -7.84 -9.28
CA TYR A 70 -2.08 -6.76 -8.67
C TYR A 70 -0.58 -7.10 -8.60
N PHE A 71 -0.24 -8.27 -8.05
CA PHE A 71 1.15 -8.70 -7.88
C PHE A 71 1.86 -9.07 -9.18
N ALA A 72 1.13 -9.48 -10.22
CA ALA A 72 1.70 -9.65 -11.55
C ALA A 72 1.91 -8.32 -12.30
N SER A 73 1.27 -7.23 -11.87
CA SER A 73 1.27 -5.95 -12.58
C SER A 73 2.33 -4.96 -12.08
N ILE A 74 2.79 -5.10 -10.84
CA ILE A 74 3.77 -4.22 -10.20
C ILE A 74 5.03 -5.02 -9.83
N PRO A 75 6.21 -4.68 -10.40
CA PRO A 75 7.42 -5.44 -10.17
C PRO A 75 7.78 -5.55 -8.69
N PHE A 76 7.90 -6.78 -8.21
CA PHE A 76 8.32 -7.15 -6.85
C PHE A 76 7.43 -6.58 -5.71
N ARG A 77 6.17 -6.28 -6.02
CA ARG A 77 5.21 -5.75 -5.04
C ARG A 77 4.83 -6.77 -3.97
N LEU A 78 4.83 -8.06 -4.32
CA LEU A 78 4.50 -9.13 -3.38
C LEU A 78 5.57 -9.27 -2.29
N GLU A 79 6.83 -9.16 -2.68
CA GLU A 79 7.97 -9.13 -1.78
C GLU A 79 7.92 -7.88 -0.90
N GLU A 80 7.52 -6.74 -1.46
CA GLU A 80 7.31 -5.52 -0.67
C GLU A 80 6.14 -5.65 0.31
N GLU A 81 5.04 -6.33 -0.05
CA GLU A 81 3.96 -6.63 0.91
C GLU A 81 4.41 -7.54 2.03
N ALA A 82 5.27 -8.52 1.75
CA ALA A 82 5.89 -9.34 2.79
C ALA A 82 6.71 -8.49 3.76
N ARG A 83 7.54 -7.60 3.19
CA ARG A 83 8.44 -6.72 3.92
C ARG A 83 7.67 -5.75 4.80
N LEU A 84 6.71 -5.02 4.22
CA LEU A 84 5.85 -4.07 4.92
C LEU A 84 4.94 -4.77 5.93
N GLY A 85 4.24 -5.82 5.51
CA GLY A 85 3.27 -6.52 6.35
C GLY A 85 3.90 -7.13 7.60
N SER A 86 5.09 -7.73 7.48
CA SER A 86 5.83 -8.25 8.63
C SER A 86 6.33 -7.15 9.57
N ALA A 87 6.82 -6.02 9.03
CA ALA A 87 7.25 -4.86 9.83
C ALA A 87 6.07 -4.21 10.56
N VAL A 88 4.94 -4.00 9.88
CA VAL A 88 3.70 -3.48 10.46
C VAL A 88 3.19 -4.42 11.56
N LEU A 89 3.21 -5.73 11.34
CA LEU A 89 2.80 -6.69 12.37
C LEU A 89 3.69 -6.61 13.62
N ARG A 90 5.01 -6.50 13.46
CA ARG A 90 5.94 -6.29 14.59
C ARG A 90 5.67 -4.96 15.30
N TYR A 91 5.39 -3.90 14.55
CA TYR A 91 5.03 -2.62 15.11
C TYR A 91 3.74 -2.69 15.94
N ILE A 92 2.71 -3.37 15.43
CA ILE A 92 1.46 -3.63 16.15
C ILE A 92 1.71 -4.41 17.44
N GLN A 93 2.55 -5.44 17.40
CA GLN A 93 2.92 -6.22 18.60
C GLN A 93 3.62 -5.34 19.65
N ASN A 94 4.52 -4.46 19.22
CA ASN A 94 5.19 -3.52 20.12
C ASN A 94 4.21 -2.51 20.74
N LEU A 95 3.26 -1.99 19.95
CA LEU A 95 2.21 -1.11 20.46
C LEU A 95 1.33 -1.84 21.48
N TRP A 96 0.87 -3.04 21.15
CA TRP A 96 0.06 -3.86 22.05
C TRP A 96 0.78 -4.14 23.38
N ALA A 97 2.08 -4.49 23.32
CA ALA A 97 2.86 -4.75 24.53
C ALA A 97 3.08 -3.50 25.41
N ARG A 98 3.05 -2.30 24.83
CA ARG A 98 3.26 -1.03 25.55
C ARG A 98 1.96 -0.40 26.07
N GLU A 99 0.89 -0.53 25.31
CA GLU A 99 -0.36 0.20 25.53
C GLU A 99 -1.53 -0.71 25.93
N GLU A 100 -1.32 -2.04 25.96
CA GLU A 100 -2.31 -3.05 26.35
C GLU A 100 -3.64 -2.95 25.56
N ARG A 101 -3.58 -2.46 24.33
CA ARG A 101 -4.71 -2.33 23.41
C ARG A 101 -4.39 -2.85 22.02
N ALA A 102 -5.43 -3.20 21.27
CA ALA A 102 -5.28 -3.50 19.86
C ALA A 102 -4.83 -2.25 19.07
N ALA A 103 -3.96 -2.45 18.09
CA ALA A 103 -3.64 -1.43 17.11
C ALA A 103 -4.76 -1.32 16.07
N LEU A 104 -5.08 -0.10 15.66
CA LEU A 104 -6.05 0.17 14.60
C LEU A 104 -5.31 0.41 13.29
N VAL A 105 -5.62 -0.39 12.27
CA VAL A 105 -5.00 -0.30 10.95
C VAL A 105 -6.06 0.00 9.88
N TYR A 106 -5.78 0.94 8.98
CA TYR A 106 -6.65 1.22 7.84
C TYR A 106 -5.89 0.96 6.53
N THR A 107 -6.39 0.05 5.70
CA THR A 107 -5.96 -0.09 4.31
C THR A 107 -6.95 0.63 3.39
N LEU A 108 -6.52 1.78 2.90
CA LEU A 108 -7.30 2.69 2.07
C LEU A 108 -7.26 2.19 0.62
N GLY A 109 -8.44 1.84 0.09
CA GLY A 109 -8.65 1.51 -1.31
C GLY A 109 -7.94 0.24 -1.80
N ALA A 110 -7.45 -0.60 -0.88
CA ALA A 110 -6.61 -1.76 -1.14
C ALA A 110 -7.38 -2.99 -1.69
N GLY A 111 -8.20 -2.77 -2.72
CA GLY A 111 -8.88 -3.83 -3.48
C GLY A 111 -9.69 -4.76 -2.60
N THR A 112 -9.38 -6.06 -2.67
CA THR A 112 -10.07 -7.08 -1.86
C THR A 112 -9.80 -6.88 -0.38
N GLY A 113 -8.76 -6.17 0.05
CA GLY A 113 -8.36 -5.97 1.44
C GLY A 113 -7.48 -7.10 2.01
N CYS A 114 -6.67 -7.76 1.18
CA CYS A 114 -5.87 -8.92 1.59
C CYS A 114 -4.88 -8.58 2.71
N LEU A 115 -4.23 -7.42 2.65
CA LEU A 115 -3.31 -6.95 3.69
C LEU A 115 -4.02 -6.78 5.05
N ALA A 116 -5.17 -6.10 5.06
CA ALA A 116 -5.99 -5.96 6.26
C ALA A 116 -6.41 -7.31 6.84
N ARG A 117 -6.93 -8.24 6.01
CA ARG A 117 -7.31 -9.58 6.47
C ARG A 117 -6.14 -10.34 7.08
N THR A 118 -4.96 -10.23 6.48
CA THR A 118 -3.76 -10.93 6.94
C THR A 118 -3.27 -10.36 8.26
N LEU A 119 -3.20 -9.04 8.39
CA LEU A 119 -2.83 -8.38 9.65
C LEU A 119 -3.83 -8.73 10.77
N ALA A 120 -5.13 -8.73 10.49
CA ALA A 120 -6.15 -9.14 11.46
C ALA A 120 -6.07 -10.63 11.83
N ARG A 121 -5.71 -11.50 10.86
CA ARG A 121 -5.60 -12.95 11.07
C ARG A 121 -4.40 -13.32 11.94
N ILE A 122 -3.24 -12.73 11.67
CA ILE A 122 -2.00 -13.01 12.42
C ILE A 122 -1.97 -12.21 13.73
N GLY A 123 -2.53 -11.00 13.71
CA GLY A 123 -2.62 -10.14 14.88
C GLY A 123 -3.47 -10.73 16.01
N ASP A 124 -4.46 -11.56 15.66
CA ASP A 124 -5.25 -12.36 16.61
C ASP A 124 -5.81 -11.50 17.77
N GLY A 125 -6.60 -10.48 17.40
CA GLY A 125 -7.17 -9.51 18.34
C GLY A 125 -6.25 -8.35 18.70
N ARG A 126 -4.93 -8.44 18.42
CA ARG A 126 -3.98 -7.32 18.61
C ARG A 126 -4.03 -6.31 17.46
N ALA A 127 -4.63 -6.66 16.33
CA ALA A 127 -4.86 -5.78 15.20
C ALA A 127 -6.35 -5.76 14.85
N LEU A 128 -6.97 -4.59 14.89
CA LEU A 128 -8.30 -4.36 14.32
C LEU A 128 -8.11 -3.58 13.01
N THR A 129 -8.58 -4.13 11.91
CA THR A 129 -8.30 -3.57 10.59
C THR A 129 -9.56 -3.10 9.90
N LEU A 130 -9.53 -1.93 9.27
CA LEU A 130 -10.54 -1.46 8.33
C LEU A 130 -9.95 -1.51 6.91
N ASN A 131 -10.70 -2.04 5.95
CA ASN A 131 -10.43 -1.85 4.53
C ASN A 131 -11.59 -1.10 3.88
N CYS A 132 -11.32 -0.19 2.95
CA CYS A 132 -12.37 0.39 2.10
C CYS A 132 -12.17 0.03 0.63
N SER A 133 -13.27 -0.13 -0.09
CA SER A 133 -13.25 -0.19 -1.55
C SER A 133 -14.63 0.17 -2.09
N PRO A 134 -14.75 0.95 -3.18
CA PRO A 134 -16.04 1.24 -3.79
C PRO A 134 -16.56 0.09 -4.69
N THR A 135 -15.77 -0.96 -4.92
CA THR A 135 -16.10 -2.06 -5.84
C THR A 135 -16.86 -3.19 -5.11
N PRO A 136 -18.12 -3.51 -5.48
CA PRO A 136 -18.89 -4.57 -4.85
C PRO A 136 -18.21 -5.95 -4.84
N ALA A 137 -17.58 -6.36 -5.94
CA ALA A 137 -16.86 -7.65 -6.00
C ALA A 137 -15.74 -7.76 -4.95
N ASN A 138 -15.09 -6.66 -4.59
CA ASN A 138 -14.08 -6.65 -3.52
C ASN A 138 -14.68 -7.01 -2.16
N ARG A 139 -15.91 -6.55 -1.86
CA ARG A 139 -16.60 -6.90 -0.61
C ARG A 139 -16.91 -8.40 -0.55
N VAL A 140 -17.39 -8.96 -1.67
CA VAL A 140 -17.66 -10.39 -1.77
C VAL A 140 -16.39 -11.19 -1.53
N SER A 141 -15.30 -10.84 -2.21
CA SER A 141 -14.00 -11.49 -2.02
C SER A 141 -13.45 -11.31 -0.60
N PHE A 142 -13.61 -10.13 0.02
CA PHE A 142 -13.17 -9.87 1.38
C PHE A 142 -13.86 -10.82 2.36
N HIS A 143 -15.19 -10.95 2.29
CA HIS A 143 -15.92 -11.82 3.23
C HIS A 143 -15.68 -13.30 2.98
N ALA A 144 -15.54 -13.73 1.72
CA ALA A 144 -15.22 -15.12 1.38
C ALA A 144 -13.86 -15.57 1.94
N LYS A 145 -12.92 -14.63 2.11
CA LYS A 145 -11.56 -14.88 2.61
C LYS A 145 -11.29 -14.20 3.95
N ARG A 146 -12.32 -13.75 4.69
CA ARG A 146 -12.19 -12.82 5.83
C ARG A 146 -11.11 -13.23 6.84
N GLY A 147 -11.06 -14.51 7.18
CA GLY A 147 -10.04 -15.11 8.02
C GLY A 147 -10.07 -14.71 9.51
N SER A 148 -10.64 -13.56 9.87
CA SER A 148 -10.69 -13.05 11.24
C SER A 148 -11.92 -12.16 11.48
N GLU A 149 -12.52 -12.22 12.66
CA GLU A 149 -13.61 -11.31 13.05
C GLU A 149 -13.13 -9.86 13.29
N HIS A 150 -11.82 -9.68 13.44
CA HIS A 150 -11.16 -8.37 13.60
C HIS A 150 -10.87 -7.66 12.28
N ALA A 151 -11.20 -8.29 11.14
CA ALA A 151 -11.11 -7.69 9.82
C ALA A 151 -12.45 -7.07 9.42
N HIS A 152 -12.49 -5.75 9.22
CA HIS A 152 -13.67 -4.98 8.85
C HIS A 152 -13.56 -4.43 7.42
N PHE A 153 -14.70 -4.28 6.76
CA PHE A 153 -14.77 -3.77 5.38
C PHE A 153 -15.85 -2.71 5.27
N PHE A 154 -15.51 -1.59 4.63
CA PHE A 154 -16.43 -0.54 4.24
C PHE A 154 -16.58 -0.53 2.71
N LEU A 155 -17.80 -0.74 2.22
CA LEU A 155 -18.12 -0.63 0.80
C LEU A 155 -18.37 0.85 0.47
N GLY A 156 -17.35 1.50 -0.06
CA GLY A 156 -17.36 2.91 -0.43
C GLY A 156 -15.94 3.45 -0.62
N SER A 157 -15.86 4.68 -1.09
CA SER A 157 -14.60 5.40 -1.32
C SER A 157 -14.03 5.93 -0.01
N PHE A 158 -12.72 6.17 0.02
CA PHE A 158 -12.04 6.72 1.20
C PHE A 158 -12.63 8.06 1.64
N PHE A 159 -13.08 8.89 0.70
CA PHE A 159 -13.62 10.22 0.98
C PHE A 159 -15.03 10.21 1.57
N GLU A 160 -15.68 9.03 1.65
CA GLU A 160 -16.94 8.85 2.38
C GLU A 160 -16.71 8.58 3.87
N LEU A 161 -15.47 8.26 4.27
CA LEU A 161 -15.06 8.00 5.65
C LEU A 161 -14.65 9.31 6.35
N ASP A 162 -15.62 10.20 6.52
CA ASP A 162 -15.48 11.43 7.29
C ASP A 162 -15.91 11.30 8.76
N ALA A 163 -15.69 12.36 9.53
CA ALA A 163 -16.03 12.38 10.96
C ALA A 163 -17.52 12.10 11.21
N SER A 164 -18.41 12.57 10.33
CA SER A 164 -19.85 12.32 10.42
C SER A 164 -20.16 10.84 10.14
N ARG A 165 -19.50 10.24 9.15
CA ARG A 165 -19.62 8.81 8.85
C ARG A 165 -19.18 7.94 10.02
N TYR A 166 -18.00 8.19 10.59
CA TYR A 166 -17.52 7.46 11.77
C TYR A 166 -18.46 7.63 12.98
N ALA A 167 -19.06 8.81 13.14
CA ALA A 167 -19.97 9.12 14.24
C ALA A 167 -21.38 8.53 14.06
N SER A 168 -21.82 8.23 12.83
CA SER A 168 -23.19 7.78 12.55
C SER A 168 -23.30 6.29 12.25
N ASP A 169 -22.25 5.66 11.76
CA ASP A 169 -22.25 4.22 11.44
C ASP A 169 -21.75 3.39 12.64
N PRO A 170 -22.59 2.57 13.28
CA PRO A 170 -22.18 1.75 14.41
C PRO A 170 -21.02 0.80 14.12
N SER A 171 -20.88 0.35 12.87
CA SER A 171 -19.79 -0.55 12.46
C SER A 171 -18.43 0.15 12.38
N LEU A 172 -18.42 1.49 12.30
CA LEU A 172 -17.22 2.32 12.19
C LEU A 172 -16.84 3.02 13.50
N GLN A 173 -17.72 3.01 14.51
CA GLN A 173 -17.47 3.67 15.80
C GLN A 173 -16.15 3.27 16.45
N LEU A 174 -15.74 2.02 16.28
CA LEU A 174 -14.49 1.51 16.86
C LEU A 174 -13.23 2.19 16.27
N PHE A 175 -13.37 2.85 15.11
CA PHE A 175 -12.29 3.51 14.38
C PHE A 175 -12.32 5.04 14.46
N LYS A 176 -13.30 5.61 15.18
CA LYS A 176 -13.54 7.07 15.19
C LYS A 176 -12.37 7.90 15.75
N ASP A 177 -11.56 7.30 16.62
CA ASP A 177 -10.42 7.96 17.30
C ASP A 177 -9.10 7.83 16.52
N GLY A 178 -9.20 7.43 15.24
CA GLY A 178 -8.08 7.36 14.31
C GLY A 178 -7.26 6.07 14.40
N PHE A 179 -6.32 5.94 13.46
CA PHE A 179 -5.53 4.75 13.20
C PHE A 179 -4.08 4.91 13.66
N ASP A 180 -3.49 3.83 14.16
CA ASP A 180 -2.05 3.76 14.45
C ASP A 180 -1.25 3.62 13.15
N VAL A 181 -1.82 2.94 12.15
CA VAL A 181 -1.25 2.76 10.82
C VAL A 181 -2.33 2.98 9.77
N LEU A 182 -2.09 3.87 8.81
CA LEU A 182 -2.91 4.02 7.61
C LEU A 182 -2.03 3.70 6.40
N ILE A 183 -2.50 2.77 5.58
CA ILE A 183 -1.83 2.31 4.37
C ILE A 183 -2.68 2.69 3.17
N GLU A 184 -2.18 3.62 2.37
CA GLU A 184 -2.73 3.95 1.06
C GLU A 184 -1.97 3.10 0.04
N ASP A 185 -2.70 2.25 -0.70
CA ASP A 185 -2.09 1.30 -1.63
C ASP A 185 -2.60 1.53 -3.05
N THR A 186 -1.85 2.31 -3.84
CA THR A 186 -2.09 2.64 -5.26
C THR A 186 -3.48 3.22 -5.55
N THR A 187 -4.07 3.88 -4.57
CA THR A 187 -5.45 4.37 -4.62
C THR A 187 -5.53 5.81 -5.10
N PHE A 188 -4.70 6.70 -4.58
CA PHE A 188 -4.72 8.12 -4.89
C PHE A 188 -4.56 8.40 -6.39
N GLN A 189 -3.66 7.67 -7.05
CA GLN A 189 -3.45 7.67 -8.51
C GLN A 189 -4.67 7.23 -9.34
N MET A 190 -5.75 6.74 -8.70
CA MET A 190 -7.00 6.37 -9.38
C MET A 190 -8.06 7.50 -9.30
N TYR A 191 -7.85 8.50 -8.43
CA TYR A 191 -8.82 9.56 -8.15
C TYR A 191 -8.47 10.94 -8.76
N GLY A 192 -7.23 11.16 -9.19
CA GLY A 192 -6.76 12.42 -9.77
C GLY A 192 -5.29 12.68 -9.42
N PRO A 193 -4.76 13.91 -9.63
CA PRO A 193 -3.40 14.31 -9.25
C PRO A 193 -3.30 15.24 -8.00
N ASP A 194 -4.40 15.55 -7.33
CA ASP A 194 -4.50 16.50 -6.22
C ASP A 194 -4.00 15.97 -4.85
N ARG A 195 -2.72 15.58 -4.73
CA ARG A 195 -2.19 14.93 -3.49
C ARG A 195 -2.40 15.74 -2.23
N ALA A 196 -2.26 17.07 -2.29
CA ALA A 196 -2.46 17.91 -1.12
C ALA A 196 -3.87 17.73 -0.52
N ALA A 197 -4.92 17.70 -1.35
CA ALA A 197 -6.29 17.55 -0.87
C ALA A 197 -6.58 16.13 -0.34
N GLN A 198 -6.04 15.12 -1.01
CA GLN A 198 -6.21 13.73 -0.60
C GLN A 198 -5.49 13.42 0.72
N VAL A 199 -4.24 13.87 0.88
CA VAL A 199 -3.49 13.77 2.14
C VAL A 199 -4.21 14.56 3.24
N ALA A 200 -4.67 15.78 2.96
CA ALA A 200 -5.42 16.58 3.93
C ALA A 200 -6.71 15.91 4.40
N PHE A 201 -7.39 15.13 3.54
CA PHE A 201 -8.57 14.37 3.93
C PHE A 201 -8.22 13.26 4.92
N ILE A 202 -7.15 12.50 4.67
CA ILE A 202 -6.83 11.30 5.46
C ILE A 202 -6.01 11.60 6.72
N ALA A 203 -5.17 12.65 6.72
CA ALA A 203 -4.26 12.95 7.81
C ALA A 203 -4.94 13.07 9.19
N PRO A 204 -6.13 13.70 9.33
CA PRO A 204 -6.83 13.76 10.62
C PRO A 204 -7.31 12.40 11.15
N ARG A 205 -7.32 11.34 10.33
CA ARG A 205 -7.68 9.98 10.75
C ARG A 205 -6.46 9.21 11.26
N ILE A 206 -5.25 9.76 11.15
CA ILE A 206 -4.05 9.13 11.69
C ILE A 206 -3.81 9.72 13.07
N ARG A 207 -3.52 8.86 14.05
CA ARG A 207 -3.18 9.31 15.40
C ARG A 207 -1.91 10.16 15.37
N ARG A 208 -1.74 11.00 16.39
CA ARG A 208 -0.64 11.98 16.48
C ARG A 208 0.73 11.37 16.19
N ASP A 209 0.99 10.20 16.77
CA ASP A 209 2.25 9.45 16.63
C ASP A 209 2.09 8.24 15.69
N GLY A 210 1.00 8.18 14.92
CA GLY A 210 0.73 7.13 13.94
C GLY A 210 1.57 7.28 12.68
N VAL A 211 1.38 6.33 11.76
CA VAL A 211 2.16 6.23 10.52
C VAL A 211 1.23 6.19 9.31
N LEU A 212 1.56 6.99 8.31
CA LEU A 212 1.06 6.85 6.95
C LEU A 212 2.07 6.05 6.12
N ILE A 213 1.61 5.05 5.40
CA ILE A 213 2.39 4.33 4.38
C ILE A 213 1.66 4.53 3.05
N GLN A 214 2.33 5.08 2.06
CA GLN A 214 1.80 5.23 0.71
C GLN A 214 2.57 4.35 -0.26
N VAL A 215 1.86 3.63 -1.12
CA VAL A 215 2.42 2.94 -2.27
C VAL A 215 1.87 3.60 -3.52
N GLU A 216 2.69 4.37 -4.22
CA GLU A 216 2.25 5.15 -5.39
C GLU A 216 3.13 4.88 -6.60
N LYS A 217 2.51 4.97 -7.78
CA LYS A 217 3.22 5.13 -9.04
C LYS A 217 3.52 6.61 -9.25
N ILE A 218 4.81 6.92 -9.32
CA ILE A 218 5.34 8.27 -9.37
C ILE A 218 5.73 8.62 -10.81
N SER A 219 5.31 9.80 -11.26
CA SER A 219 5.73 10.34 -12.55
C SER A 219 7.18 10.82 -12.49
N HIS A 220 7.85 10.84 -13.65
CA HIS A 220 9.23 11.28 -13.76
C HIS A 220 9.31 12.56 -14.62
N PRO A 221 10.12 13.56 -14.23
CA PRO A 221 10.25 14.80 -15.01
C PRO A 221 10.86 14.58 -16.39
N ASP A 222 11.70 13.55 -16.54
CA ASP A 222 12.19 13.07 -17.84
C ASP A 222 11.30 11.91 -18.36
N PRO A 223 10.52 12.12 -19.44
CA PRO A 223 9.65 11.12 -20.03
C PRO A 223 10.39 9.88 -20.56
N ASP A 224 11.64 10.03 -21.01
CA ASP A 224 12.40 8.89 -21.55
C ASP A 224 12.82 7.93 -20.44
N THR A 225 13.17 8.46 -19.27
CA THR A 225 13.40 7.66 -18.07
C THR A 225 12.14 6.96 -17.60
N TYR A 226 11.00 7.65 -17.58
CA TYR A 226 9.73 7.03 -17.25
C TYR A 226 9.40 5.88 -18.21
N ALA A 227 9.47 6.13 -19.52
CA ALA A 227 9.16 5.17 -20.56
C ALA A 227 10.12 3.97 -20.55
N ARG A 228 11.41 4.18 -20.23
CA ARG A 228 12.39 3.11 -20.07
C ARG A 228 12.02 2.18 -18.92
N ARG A 229 11.61 2.74 -17.76
CA ARG A 229 11.15 1.95 -16.60
C ARG A 229 9.85 1.20 -16.88
N GLU A 230 8.92 1.82 -17.62
CA GLU A 230 7.69 1.14 -18.06
C GLU A 230 8.00 -0.03 -19.03
N ARG A 231 8.92 0.16 -19.99
CA ARG A 231 9.37 -0.92 -20.88
C ARG A 231 10.03 -2.07 -20.10
N GLN A 232 10.92 -1.76 -19.16
CA GLN A 232 11.53 -2.78 -18.29
C GLN A 232 10.46 -3.59 -17.55
N LYS A 233 9.47 -2.91 -16.94
CA LYS A 233 8.35 -3.56 -16.27
C LYS A 233 7.58 -4.49 -17.23
N ASP A 234 7.24 -4.01 -18.42
CA ASP A 234 6.42 -4.80 -19.35
C ASP A 234 7.21 -5.98 -19.95
N GLU A 235 8.47 -5.77 -20.33
CA GLU A 235 9.30 -6.77 -21.03
C GLU A 235 9.99 -7.78 -20.12
N GLN A 236 10.39 -7.38 -18.91
CA GLN A 236 11.18 -8.23 -18.00
C GLN A 236 10.39 -8.76 -16.81
N PHE A 237 9.34 -8.06 -16.37
CA PHE A 237 8.52 -8.51 -15.24
C PHE A 237 7.16 -9.06 -15.68
N LYS A 238 6.32 -8.24 -16.31
CA LYS A 238 4.95 -8.65 -16.68
C LYS A 238 4.91 -9.78 -17.69
N SER A 239 5.88 -9.87 -18.59
CA SER A 239 6.02 -10.95 -19.58
C SER A 239 6.14 -12.35 -18.94
N ARG A 240 6.46 -12.44 -17.64
CA ARG A 240 6.44 -13.69 -16.86
C ARG A 240 5.02 -14.20 -16.57
N TYR A 241 4.03 -13.31 -16.61
CA TYR A 241 2.66 -13.56 -16.12
C TYR A 241 1.59 -13.28 -17.18
N PHE A 242 1.85 -12.34 -18.09
CA PHE A 242 0.90 -11.85 -19.07
C PHE A 242 1.44 -12.00 -20.49
N SER A 243 0.60 -12.51 -21.39
CA SER A 243 0.86 -12.51 -22.82
C SER A 243 0.97 -11.07 -23.36
N ARG A 244 1.66 -10.92 -24.49
CA ARG A 244 1.83 -9.61 -25.13
C ARG A 244 0.49 -8.93 -25.41
N THR A 245 -0.49 -9.70 -25.88
CA THR A 245 -1.86 -9.23 -26.13
C THR A 245 -2.51 -8.67 -24.86
N GLN A 246 -2.36 -9.34 -23.71
CA GLN A 246 -2.88 -8.82 -22.44
C GLN A 246 -2.13 -7.57 -21.97
N ILE A 247 -0.81 -7.52 -22.14
CA ILE A 247 -0.02 -6.33 -21.78
C ILE A 247 -0.46 -5.12 -22.59
N ASP A 248 -0.62 -5.28 -23.91
CA ASP A 248 -1.03 -4.19 -24.80
C ASP A 248 -2.48 -3.75 -24.54
N SER A 249 -3.40 -4.70 -24.29
CA SER A 249 -4.79 -4.40 -23.91
C SER A 249 -4.86 -3.58 -22.62
N LYS A 250 -4.13 -3.97 -21.57
CA LYS A 250 -4.07 -3.23 -20.29
C LYS A 250 -3.55 -1.80 -20.44
N LYS A 251 -2.57 -1.60 -21.33
CA LYS A 251 -2.02 -0.27 -21.59
C LYS A 251 -3.08 0.69 -22.15
N SER A 252 -3.95 0.19 -23.02
CA SER A 252 -5.03 0.97 -23.61
C SER A 252 -6.18 1.28 -22.64
N GLU A 253 -6.50 0.36 -21.72
CA GLU A 253 -7.70 0.43 -20.87
C GLU A 253 -7.50 1.28 -19.60
N VAL A 254 -6.34 1.17 -18.94
CA VAL A 254 -6.09 1.81 -17.63
C VAL A 254 -4.98 2.85 -17.68
N LEU A 255 -3.84 2.53 -18.31
CA LEU A 255 -2.62 3.33 -18.16
C LEU A 255 -2.73 4.74 -18.74
N ASN A 256 -3.35 4.91 -19.91
CA ASN A 256 -3.48 6.24 -20.54
C ASN A 256 -4.31 7.24 -19.70
N THR A 257 -5.27 6.74 -18.94
CA THR A 257 -6.12 7.55 -18.06
C THR A 257 -5.44 7.74 -16.69
N MET A 258 -4.77 6.72 -16.18
CA MET A 258 -4.08 6.74 -14.89
C MET A 258 -2.84 7.62 -14.92
N GLU A 259 -2.10 7.68 -16.03
CA GLU A 259 -0.89 8.51 -16.18
C GLU A 259 -1.16 10.00 -15.88
N LYS A 260 -2.38 10.48 -16.20
CA LYS A 260 -2.82 11.86 -15.91
C LYS A 260 -3.11 12.13 -14.42
N CYS A 261 -3.14 11.08 -13.61
CA CYS A 261 -3.38 11.12 -12.17
C CYS A 261 -2.10 10.89 -11.36
N GLU A 262 -0.99 10.51 -12.01
CA GLU A 262 0.30 10.34 -11.37
C GLU A 262 0.94 11.70 -11.06
N VAL A 263 1.69 11.78 -9.97
CA VAL A 263 2.43 12.98 -9.56
C VAL A 263 3.90 12.66 -9.34
N SER A 264 4.76 13.68 -9.33
CA SER A 264 6.18 13.51 -9.06
C SER A 264 6.43 13.19 -7.57
N LEU A 265 7.62 12.65 -7.28
CA LEU A 265 8.06 12.43 -5.90
C LEU A 265 8.05 13.76 -5.11
N ASP A 266 8.55 14.84 -5.72
CA ASP A 266 8.58 16.17 -5.10
C ASP A 266 7.18 16.68 -4.74
N THR A 267 6.19 16.46 -5.63
CA THR A 267 4.80 16.84 -5.37
C THR A 267 4.20 16.01 -4.23
N SER A 268 4.51 14.71 -4.17
CA SER A 268 4.07 13.81 -3.10
C SER A 268 4.67 14.22 -1.76
N ILE A 269 6.00 14.46 -1.71
CA ILE A 269 6.69 14.91 -0.50
C ILE A 269 6.21 16.29 -0.06
N ALA A 270 5.98 17.22 -0.99
CA ALA A 270 5.41 18.53 -0.67
C ALA A 270 4.03 18.39 -0.01
N ALA A 271 3.13 17.58 -0.59
CA ALA A 271 1.81 17.31 -0.02
C ALA A 271 1.88 16.59 1.34
N LEU A 272 2.83 15.68 1.54
CA LEU A 272 3.05 15.03 2.82
C LEU A 272 3.57 16.01 3.88
N SER A 273 4.49 16.90 3.51
CA SER A 273 5.14 17.85 4.43
C SER A 273 4.20 18.88 5.06
N THR A 274 3.00 19.07 4.51
CA THR A 274 1.98 19.93 5.12
C THR A 274 1.30 19.30 6.34
N HIS A 275 1.38 17.98 6.50
CA HIS A 275 0.70 17.22 7.57
C HIS A 275 1.62 16.31 8.38
N PHE A 276 2.78 15.95 7.83
CA PHE A 276 3.76 15.07 8.46
C PHE A 276 5.14 15.74 8.52
N SER A 277 5.74 15.71 9.70
CA SER A 277 7.07 16.30 9.94
C SER A 277 8.18 15.50 9.26
N PHE A 278 8.02 14.18 9.11
CA PHE A 278 9.05 13.30 8.59
C PHE A 278 8.48 12.36 7.53
N SER A 279 9.26 12.12 6.48
CA SER A 279 8.94 11.14 5.44
C SER A 279 10.18 10.37 5.03
N ALA A 280 10.02 9.10 4.64
CA ALA A 280 11.10 8.28 4.11
C ALA A 280 10.63 7.41 2.94
N VAL A 281 11.38 7.42 1.84
CA VAL A 281 11.22 6.42 0.79
C VAL A 281 11.96 5.18 1.24
N THR A 282 11.24 4.06 1.39
CA THR A 282 11.82 2.79 1.88
C THR A 282 11.88 1.70 0.82
N TRP A 283 11.23 1.92 -0.33
CA TRP A 283 11.20 0.99 -1.46
C TRP A 283 11.01 1.75 -2.77
N ASN A 284 11.67 1.29 -3.83
CA ASN A 284 11.45 1.73 -5.20
C ASN A 284 11.61 0.55 -6.15
N SER A 285 10.65 0.36 -7.05
CA SER A 285 10.72 -0.65 -8.12
C SER A 285 10.16 -0.05 -9.40
N GLY A 286 11.04 0.29 -10.34
CA GLY A 286 10.68 1.05 -11.52
C GLY A 286 10.08 2.42 -11.17
N ASN A 287 8.82 2.64 -11.54
CA ASN A 287 8.08 3.88 -11.25
C ASN A 287 7.26 3.81 -9.96
N PHE A 288 7.32 2.71 -9.20
CA PHE A 288 6.56 2.57 -7.96
C PHE A 288 7.44 2.83 -6.74
N TYR A 289 6.86 3.46 -5.73
CA TYR A 289 7.55 3.90 -4.52
C TYR A 289 6.72 3.55 -3.29
N THR A 290 7.40 3.24 -2.20
CA THR A 290 6.80 3.21 -0.86
C THR A 290 7.34 4.36 -0.03
N ILE A 291 6.45 5.26 0.39
CA ILE A 291 6.75 6.41 1.23
C ILE A 291 6.13 6.17 2.61
N VAL A 292 6.91 6.30 3.67
CA VAL A 292 6.44 6.20 5.06
C VAL A 292 6.55 7.56 5.71
N SER A 293 5.48 8.05 6.32
CA SER A 293 5.41 9.40 6.92
C SER A 293 4.84 9.37 8.32
N SER A 294 5.38 10.20 9.20
CA SER A 294 4.91 10.36 10.59
C SER A 294 5.29 11.73 11.14
N ASN A 295 4.60 12.16 12.19
CA ASN A 295 5.01 13.31 13.01
C ASN A 295 5.99 12.92 14.13
N SER A 296 6.26 11.63 14.30
CA SER A 296 7.23 11.11 15.27
C SER A 296 8.43 10.52 14.56
N LEU A 297 9.60 11.16 14.70
CA LEU A 297 10.87 10.67 14.15
C LEU A 297 11.22 9.28 14.72
N GLU A 298 10.90 9.07 16.00
CA GLU A 298 11.07 7.79 16.67
C GLU A 298 10.21 6.71 16.02
N THR A 299 8.91 6.98 15.81
CA THR A 299 7.99 6.01 15.20
C THR A 299 8.40 5.67 13.77
N LEU A 300 8.73 6.69 12.97
CA LEU A 300 9.24 6.48 11.61
C LEU A 300 10.52 5.63 11.62
N GLY A 301 11.44 5.93 12.53
CA GLY A 301 12.67 5.16 12.73
C GLY A 301 12.42 3.71 13.16
N ILE A 302 11.43 3.46 14.02
CA ILE A 302 11.03 2.10 14.42
C ILE A 302 10.54 1.32 13.21
N ILE A 303 9.63 1.90 12.40
CA ILE A 303 9.14 1.22 11.20
C ILE A 303 10.29 0.88 10.25
N VAL A 304 11.17 1.83 9.96
CA VAL A 304 12.35 1.61 9.09
C VAL A 304 13.24 0.49 9.63
N GLN A 305 13.48 0.46 10.94
CA GLN A 305 14.29 -0.57 11.59
C GLN A 305 13.62 -1.95 11.68
N LEU A 306 12.31 -2.04 11.50
CA LEU A 306 11.58 -3.32 11.46
C LEU A 306 11.57 -3.94 10.05
N LEU A 307 11.79 -3.13 9.01
CA LEU A 307 11.90 -3.60 7.64
C LEU A 307 13.26 -4.27 7.41
N ILE A 308 13.25 -5.41 6.70
CA ILE A 308 14.49 -5.92 6.08
C ILE A 308 14.91 -5.00 4.91
N PRO A 309 16.12 -5.14 4.35
CA PRO A 309 16.50 -4.45 3.12
C PRO A 309 15.47 -4.71 2.01
N PRO A 310 15.26 -3.77 1.06
CA PRO A 310 14.36 -3.97 -0.07
C PRO A 310 14.62 -5.30 -0.79
N ALA A 311 13.61 -6.15 -0.85
CA ALA A 311 13.67 -7.46 -1.50
C ALA A 311 13.37 -7.33 -3.00
N ILE A 312 14.29 -6.66 -3.71
CA ILE A 312 14.17 -6.32 -5.13
C ILE A 312 15.50 -6.55 -5.85
N PRO A 313 15.49 -6.95 -7.13
CA PRO A 313 16.71 -6.96 -7.93
C PRO A 313 17.25 -5.54 -8.14
N LEU A 314 18.57 -5.41 -8.21
CA LEU A 314 19.25 -4.12 -8.30
C LEU A 314 18.85 -3.33 -9.55
N GLU A 315 18.59 -4.02 -10.65
CA GLU A 315 18.20 -3.42 -11.93
C GLU A 315 16.79 -2.79 -11.90
N PHE A 316 15.95 -3.13 -10.92
CA PHE A 316 14.65 -2.49 -10.72
C PHE A 316 14.69 -1.36 -9.67
N CYS A 317 15.79 -1.24 -8.91
CA CYS A 317 15.97 -0.21 -7.90
C CYS A 317 16.73 0.99 -8.47
N TYR A 318 16.08 2.15 -8.49
CA TYR A 318 16.65 3.39 -9.02
C TYR A 318 17.02 4.41 -7.94
N GLU A 319 16.88 4.04 -6.67
CA GLU A 319 17.07 4.92 -5.52
C GLU A 319 18.12 4.38 -4.55
N LYS A 320 18.80 5.29 -3.83
CA LYS A 320 19.62 4.92 -2.67
C LYS A 320 18.74 4.91 -1.42
N LEU A 321 18.35 3.72 -0.96
CA LEU A 321 17.35 3.56 0.09
C LEU A 321 17.98 3.33 1.48
N PRO A 322 17.38 3.87 2.56
CA PRO A 322 16.23 4.77 2.54
C PRO A 322 16.65 6.18 2.12
N ARG A 323 15.71 6.94 1.55
CA ARG A 323 15.83 8.40 1.43
C ARG A 323 14.96 9.05 2.49
N PHE A 324 15.39 10.16 3.08
CA PHE A 324 14.75 10.77 4.25
C PHE A 324 14.51 12.26 4.05
N TRP A 325 13.34 12.73 4.49
CA TRP A 325 12.94 14.13 4.48
C TRP A 325 12.51 14.56 5.89
N SER A 326 12.97 15.75 6.28
CA SER A 326 12.57 16.45 7.49
C SER A 326 11.94 17.77 7.08
N TYR A 327 10.67 17.97 7.43
CA TYR A 327 9.87 19.15 7.08
C TYR A 327 9.91 19.48 5.58
N GLY A 328 9.81 18.44 4.73
CA GLY A 328 9.80 18.57 3.27
C GLY A 328 11.18 18.75 2.62
N VAL A 329 12.26 18.84 3.40
CA VAL A 329 13.64 18.98 2.89
C VAL A 329 14.36 17.65 3.01
N GLU A 330 14.97 17.19 1.91
CA GLU A 330 15.79 15.97 1.93
C GLU A 330 16.96 16.15 2.89
N ALA A 331 17.15 15.19 3.79
CA ALA A 331 18.14 15.24 4.85
C ALA A 331 18.90 13.90 4.91
N PRO A 332 20.11 13.89 5.48
CA PRO A 332 20.81 12.63 5.75
C PRO A 332 19.95 11.70 6.60
N VAL A 333 19.97 10.41 6.26
CA VAL A 333 19.32 9.38 7.06
C VAL A 333 19.92 9.39 8.47
N PRO A 334 19.10 9.39 9.54
CA PRO A 334 19.59 9.31 10.91
C PRO A 334 20.53 8.11 11.10
N SER A 335 21.67 8.31 11.75
CA SER A 335 22.74 7.30 11.85
C SER A 335 22.36 6.04 12.62
N ASN A 336 21.31 6.12 13.46
CA ASN A 336 20.76 5.00 14.20
C ASN A 336 19.72 4.21 13.40
N TRP A 337 19.37 4.63 12.19
CA TRP A 337 18.50 3.86 11.31
C TRP A 337 19.32 2.81 10.57
N GLY A 338 18.87 1.56 10.67
CA GLY A 338 19.40 0.46 9.88
C GLY A 338 18.29 -0.53 9.63
N TRP A 339 18.32 -1.19 8.48
CA TRP A 339 17.38 -2.27 8.19
C TRP A 339 17.52 -3.39 9.23
N ARG A 340 16.40 -4.02 9.57
CA ARG A 340 16.41 -5.28 10.32
C ARG A 340 17.27 -6.29 9.59
N SER A 341 18.20 -6.92 10.31
CA SER A 341 18.91 -8.08 9.75
C SER A 341 17.92 -9.23 9.57
N ALA A 342 17.91 -9.87 8.40
CA ALA A 342 17.19 -11.12 8.19
C ALA A 342 17.81 -12.20 9.09
N LYS A 343 17.23 -12.41 10.28
CA LYS A 343 17.80 -13.33 11.29
C LYS A 343 17.75 -14.78 10.81
N ARG A 344 18.78 -15.57 11.13
CA ARG A 344 18.70 -17.04 11.05
C ARG A 344 17.80 -17.54 12.19
N PRO A 345 16.81 -18.41 11.94
CA PRO A 345 15.91 -18.89 12.99
C PRO A 345 16.62 -19.64 14.13
N PHE A 346 17.79 -20.21 13.85
CA PHE A 346 18.64 -20.91 14.79
C PHE A 346 20.08 -20.58 14.43
N GLN A 347 20.83 -19.93 15.32
CA GLN A 347 22.29 -20.06 15.29
C GLN A 347 22.58 -21.50 15.70
N GLU A 348 23.34 -22.23 14.88
CA GLU A 348 23.94 -23.50 15.31
C GLU A 348 24.70 -23.20 16.62
N ILE A 349 24.23 -23.82 17.71
CA ILE A 349 24.94 -23.87 18.99
C ILE A 349 26.09 -24.86 18.82
#